data_AF-A0A821LMN9-F1
#
_entry.id   AF-A0A821LMN9-F1
#
_cell.length_a   1.000
_cell.length_b   1.000
_cell.length_c   1.000
_cell.angle_alpha   90.00
_cell.angle_beta   90.00
_cell.angle_gamma   90.00
#
_symmetry.space_group_name_H-M   'P 1'
#
loop_
_entity.id
_entity.type
_entity.pdbx_description
1 polymer ?
#
loop_
_entity_poly.entity_id
_entity_poly.type
_entity_poly.pdbx_seq_one_letter_code
_entity_poly.pdbx_strand_id
1 'polypeptide(L)'
;MPYIHTFGLEKLFYDYGVDLELWAHEHSYERLWPIYNWTVYEGSWNEPYTNPGAPTHVISGSAGCYSKHNPFLNQTQLYSAFRSDDYGYSRMKIINSTHLYMEQVSDDQGGKVIDNFTLIREKHEPYSNHKHKGISIEYKSIGYHN
;
A
#
# COMPACT_ATOMS: atom_id res chain seq x y z
N MET A 1 -27.84 4.51 -4.55
CA MET A 1 -26.81 3.46 -4.66
C MET A 1 -26.82 2.96 -6.11
N PRO A 2 -25.92 3.43 -7.00
CA PRO A 2 -25.92 2.93 -8.36
C PRO A 2 -25.23 1.55 -8.41
N TYR A 3 -25.97 0.60 -8.99
CA TYR A 3 -25.61 -0.79 -9.24
C TYR A 3 -24.66 -0.94 -10.43
N ILE A 4 -23.47 -0.34 -10.36
CA ILE A 4 -22.43 -0.51 -11.38
C ILE A 4 -21.04 -0.60 -10.72
N HIS A 5 -20.44 -1.79 -10.79
CA HIS A 5 -19.04 -2.06 -10.43
C HIS A 5 -18.05 -1.47 -11.45
N THR A 6 -18.30 -0.25 -11.97
CA THR A 6 -17.62 0.26 -13.17
C THR A 6 -16.61 1.38 -12.92
N PHE A 7 -16.02 1.47 -11.73
CA PHE A 7 -14.84 2.33 -11.50
C PHE A 7 -13.79 1.71 -10.56
N GLY A 8 -13.63 0.38 -10.60
CA GLY A 8 -12.59 -0.29 -9.81
C GLY A 8 -11.31 -0.50 -10.63
N LEU A 9 -10.43 0.50 -10.69
CA LEU A 9 -9.12 0.38 -11.36
C LEU A 9 -8.27 -0.76 -10.79
N GLU A 10 -8.60 -1.25 -9.59
CA GLU A 10 -7.96 -2.38 -8.91
C GLU A 10 -7.79 -3.61 -9.83
N LYS A 11 -8.86 -4.06 -10.52
CA LYS A 11 -8.75 -5.21 -11.44
C LYS A 11 -7.85 -4.90 -12.63
N LEU A 12 -7.92 -3.68 -13.17
CA LEU A 12 -7.07 -3.26 -14.28
C LEU A 12 -5.60 -3.27 -13.86
N PHE A 13 -5.26 -2.70 -12.71
CA PHE A 13 -3.90 -2.65 -12.20
C PHE A 13 -3.36 -4.05 -11.86
N TYR A 14 -4.21 -4.92 -11.32
CA TYR A 14 -3.88 -6.33 -11.08
C TYR A 14 -3.60 -7.09 -12.38
N ASP A 15 -4.45 -6.96 -13.40
CA ASP A 15 -4.31 -7.65 -14.69
C ASP A 15 -3.11 -7.17 -15.50
N TYR A 16 -2.67 -5.93 -15.31
CA TYR A 16 -1.49 -5.37 -15.98
C TYR A 16 -0.21 -5.44 -15.13
N GLY A 17 -0.26 -6.04 -13.94
CA GLY A 17 0.92 -6.26 -13.12
C GLY A 17 1.52 -4.98 -12.53
N VAL A 18 0.71 -3.97 -12.21
CA VAL A 18 1.19 -2.73 -11.60
C VAL A 18 1.87 -3.03 -10.27
N ASP A 19 3.16 -2.72 -10.16
CA ASP A 19 3.95 -3.11 -8.99
C ASP A 19 3.67 -2.19 -7.76
N LEU A 20 3.50 -0.88 -7.99
CA LEU A 20 3.29 0.13 -6.95
C LEU A 20 2.22 1.14 -7.36
N GLU A 21 1.26 1.39 -6.46
CA GLU A 21 0.20 2.37 -6.60
C GLU A 21 0.37 3.48 -5.56
N LEU A 22 0.50 4.71 -6.03
CA LEU A 22 0.69 5.89 -5.19
C LEU A 22 -0.61 6.68 -5.08
N TRP A 23 -1.02 6.94 -3.86
CA TRP A 23 -2.23 7.68 -3.52
C TRP A 23 -1.89 8.90 -2.68
N ALA A 24 -2.85 9.82 -2.61
CA ALA A 24 -2.81 10.99 -1.75
C ALA A 24 -4.24 11.24 -1.22
N HIS A 25 -4.68 12.49 -1.18
CA HIS A 25 -5.97 12.95 -0.63
C HIS A 25 -6.06 12.85 0.90
N GLU A 26 -5.83 11.67 1.47
CA GLU A 26 -5.70 11.53 2.92
C GLU A 26 -4.44 12.23 3.40
N HIS A 27 -4.57 13.11 4.40
CA HIS A 27 -3.45 13.91 4.93
C HIS A 27 -2.60 13.10 5.92
N SER A 28 -2.16 11.93 5.48
CA SER A 28 -1.34 11.00 6.25
C SER A 28 -0.37 10.24 5.34
N TYR A 29 0.51 9.46 5.96
CA TYR A 29 1.29 8.43 5.29
C TYR A 29 0.79 7.05 5.71
N GLU A 30 0.54 6.18 4.73
CA GLU A 30 0.24 4.78 5.00
C GLU A 30 0.80 3.88 3.90
N ARG A 31 1.52 2.82 4.30
CA ARG A 31 1.94 1.74 3.42
C ARG A 31 1.10 0.52 3.72
N LEU A 32 0.49 -0.05 2.70
CA LEU A 32 -0.26 -1.29 2.81
C LEU A 32 0.63 -2.49 2.45
N TRP A 33 0.28 -3.65 2.99
CA TRP A 33 0.72 -4.92 2.42
C TRP A 33 0.23 -5.06 0.98
N PRO A 34 0.89 -5.86 0.12
CA PRO A 34 0.37 -6.13 -1.20
C PRO A 34 -1.02 -6.76 -1.12
N ILE A 35 -2.03 -6.12 -1.70
CA ILE A 35 -3.45 -6.48 -1.50
C ILE A 35 -4.21 -6.45 -2.81
N TYR A 36 -5.14 -7.39 -2.96
CA TYR A 36 -6.11 -7.41 -4.05
C TYR A 36 -7.40 -8.06 -3.56
N ASN A 37 -8.55 -7.45 -3.88
CA ASN A 37 -9.87 -7.95 -3.50
C ASN A 37 -9.93 -8.30 -1.99
N TRP A 38 -9.50 -7.35 -1.16
CA TRP A 38 -9.46 -7.48 0.30
C TRP A 38 -8.60 -8.63 0.86
N THR A 39 -7.75 -9.23 0.03
CA THR A 39 -6.87 -10.33 0.42
C THR A 39 -5.42 -9.91 0.26
N VAL A 40 -4.61 -10.16 1.29
CA VAL A 40 -3.18 -9.86 1.29
C VAL A 40 -2.40 -10.97 0.57
N TYR A 41 -1.53 -10.59 -0.36
CA TYR A 41 -0.69 -11.46 -1.18
C TYR A 41 0.80 -11.10 -1.02
N GLU A 42 1.33 -11.29 0.19
CA GLU A 42 2.76 -11.11 0.47
C GLU A 42 3.63 -12.13 -0.28
N GLY A 43 4.90 -11.76 -0.55
CA GLY A 43 5.91 -12.67 -1.07
C GLY A 43 6.28 -13.77 -0.06
N SER A 44 6.91 -13.36 1.05
CA SER A 44 7.10 -14.19 2.24
C SER A 44 6.91 -13.36 3.52
N TRP A 45 6.66 -14.01 4.66
CA TRP A 45 6.51 -13.32 5.96
C TRP A 45 7.70 -12.40 6.31
N ASN A 46 8.92 -12.76 5.89
CA ASN A 46 10.12 -11.98 6.15
C ASN A 46 10.44 -10.97 5.02
N GLU A 47 9.89 -11.21 3.83
CA GLU A 47 10.15 -10.41 2.62
C GLU A 47 8.83 -10.18 1.86
N PRO A 48 7.87 -9.43 2.46
CA PRO A 48 6.51 -9.32 1.95
C PRO A 48 6.42 -8.60 0.59
N TYR A 49 7.44 -7.80 0.26
CA TYR A 49 7.56 -7.02 -0.98
C TYR A 49 8.50 -7.65 -2.02
N THR A 50 8.93 -8.90 -1.83
CA THR A 50 9.71 -9.65 -2.82
C THR A 50 8.80 -10.55 -3.64
N ASN A 51 8.69 -10.26 -4.94
CA ASN A 51 7.75 -10.89 -5.88
C ASN A 51 6.34 -11.05 -5.27
N PRO A 52 5.73 -9.95 -4.78
CA PRO A 52 4.41 -10.03 -4.16
C PRO A 52 3.36 -10.51 -5.17
N GLY A 53 2.25 -11.05 -4.68
CA GLY A 53 1.18 -11.56 -5.53
C GLY A 53 0.09 -10.55 -5.89
N ALA A 54 0.24 -9.30 -5.44
CA ALA A 54 -0.65 -8.19 -5.73
C ALA A 54 0.13 -6.86 -5.77
N PRO A 55 -0.46 -5.77 -6.28
CA PRO A 55 0.11 -4.43 -6.18
C PRO A 55 0.37 -4.00 -4.73
N THR A 56 1.43 -3.21 -4.52
CA THR A 56 1.65 -2.51 -3.25
C THR A 56 1.01 -1.12 -3.32
N HIS A 57 0.32 -0.69 -2.26
CA HIS A 57 -0.28 0.64 -2.21
C HIS A 57 0.40 1.51 -1.16
N VAL A 58 0.68 2.76 -1.50
CA VAL A 58 1.22 3.76 -0.58
C VAL A 58 0.43 5.05 -0.69
N ILE A 59 -0.13 5.49 0.44
CA ILE A 59 -0.70 6.81 0.62
C ILE A 59 0.42 7.74 1.09
N SER A 60 0.69 8.79 0.32
CA SER A 60 1.67 9.84 0.64
C SER A 60 1.02 11.21 0.48
N GLY A 61 0.08 11.56 1.36
CA GLY A 61 -0.69 12.80 1.28
C GLY A 61 -0.40 13.83 2.38
N SER A 62 0.53 13.59 3.29
CA SER A 62 0.87 14.48 4.41
C SER A 62 1.91 15.56 4.10
N ALA A 63 1.82 16.24 2.94
CA ALA A 63 2.81 17.25 2.53
C ALA A 63 2.65 18.65 3.17
N GLY A 64 1.65 18.88 4.03
CA GLY A 64 1.47 20.18 4.72
C GLY A 64 0.13 20.91 4.51
N CYS A 65 -0.98 20.19 4.34
CA CYS A 65 -2.29 20.83 4.10
C CYS A 65 -2.75 21.73 5.25
N TYR A 66 -3.40 22.86 4.93
CA TYR A 66 -3.93 23.81 5.92
C TYR A 66 -4.90 23.18 6.93
N SER A 67 -5.69 22.19 6.50
CA SER A 67 -6.65 21.51 7.38
C SER A 67 -6.00 20.53 8.36
N LYS A 68 -4.67 20.43 8.37
CA LYS A 68 -3.88 19.50 9.17
C LYS A 68 -4.11 18.03 8.80
N HIS A 69 -3.56 17.13 9.62
CA HIS A 69 -3.63 15.68 9.44
C HIS A 69 -5.03 15.10 9.65
N ASN A 70 -5.27 13.96 8.99
CA ASN A 70 -6.45 13.12 9.24
C ASN A 70 -6.04 12.00 10.19
N PRO A 71 -6.35 12.09 11.50
CA PRO A 71 -5.85 11.12 12.48
C PRO A 71 -6.42 9.72 12.21
N PHE A 72 -5.56 8.72 12.31
CA PHE A 72 -5.99 7.33 12.16
C PHE A 72 -6.95 6.91 13.28
N LEU A 73 -7.87 6.01 12.94
CA LEU A 73 -8.66 5.29 13.96
C LEU A 73 -7.75 4.38 14.80
N ASN A 74 -8.14 4.18 16.07
CA ASN A 74 -7.38 3.34 17.00
C ASN A 74 -7.18 1.90 16.49
N GLN A 75 -8.11 1.38 15.70
CA GLN A 75 -8.01 0.05 15.10
C GLN A 75 -7.24 0.11 13.78
N THR A 76 -6.03 -0.44 13.77
CA THR A 76 -5.28 -0.69 12.54
C THR A 76 -5.92 -1.82 11.76
N GLN A 77 -6.11 -1.61 10.45
CA GLN A 77 -6.62 -2.64 9.56
C GLN A 77 -5.52 -3.66 9.25
N LEU A 78 -5.90 -4.92 9.01
CA LEU A 78 -4.93 -6.02 8.82
C LEU A 78 -4.05 -5.86 7.58
N TYR A 79 -4.49 -5.05 6.61
CA TYR A 79 -3.74 -4.73 5.40
C TYR A 79 -2.80 -3.52 5.55
N SER A 80 -2.83 -2.81 6.70
CA SER A 80 -1.96 -1.67 6.98
C SER A 80 -0.64 -2.16 7.55
N ALA A 81 0.47 -1.90 6.84
CA ALA A 81 1.81 -2.33 7.23
C ALA A 81 2.53 -1.27 8.07
N PHE A 82 2.37 0.00 7.71
CA PHE A 82 2.92 1.14 8.44
C PHE A 82 2.03 2.37 8.24
N ARG A 83 1.88 3.19 9.28
CA ARG A 83 1.12 4.44 9.23
C ARG A 83 1.78 5.54 10.05
N SER A 84 1.66 6.78 9.59
CA SER A 84 2.15 7.95 10.32
C SER A 84 1.30 9.18 9.99
N ASP A 85 1.02 9.96 11.04
CA ASP A 85 0.39 11.27 10.96
C ASP A 85 1.45 12.39 10.93
N ASP A 86 2.71 12.09 10.60
CA ASP A 86 3.74 13.11 10.48
C ASP A 86 3.57 13.86 9.15
N TYR A 87 3.83 15.16 9.16
CA TYR A 87 4.13 15.84 7.89
C TYR A 87 5.41 15.28 7.30
N GLY A 88 5.44 15.17 5.97
CA GLY A 88 6.60 14.63 5.30
C GLY A 88 6.37 14.37 3.83
N TYR A 89 7.34 13.65 3.25
CA TYR A 89 7.34 13.33 1.83
C TYR A 89 8.02 11.98 1.59
N SER A 90 7.58 11.31 0.52
CA SER A 90 8.21 10.08 0.07
C SER A 90 9.33 10.36 -0.94
N ARG A 91 10.42 9.59 -0.84
CA ARG A 91 11.49 9.53 -1.85
C ARG A 91 11.48 8.16 -2.50
N MET A 92 11.58 8.13 -3.83
CA MET A 92 11.59 6.89 -4.62
C MET A 92 12.87 6.83 -5.45
N LYS A 93 13.50 5.66 -5.46
CA LYS A 93 14.68 5.37 -6.27
C LYS A 93 14.49 4.07 -7.03
N ILE A 94 14.41 4.17 -8.36
CA ILE A 94 14.54 3.00 -9.23
C ILE A 94 16.01 2.59 -9.26
N ILE A 95 16.34 1.46 -8.66
CA ILE A 95 17.72 0.97 -8.54
C ILE A 95 18.14 0.29 -9.84
N ASN A 96 17.28 -0.59 -10.36
CA ASN A 96 17.46 -1.31 -11.61
C ASN A 96 16.08 -1.81 -12.12
N SER A 97 16.07 -2.67 -13.14
CA SER A 97 14.84 -3.21 -13.72
C SER A 97 14.02 -4.12 -12.79
N THR A 98 14.56 -4.53 -11.65
CA THR A 98 13.91 -5.44 -10.70
C THR A 98 13.75 -4.87 -9.29
N HIS A 99 14.39 -3.72 -8.97
CA HIS A 99 14.41 -3.16 -7.63
C HIS A 99 13.99 -1.69 -7.62
N LEU A 100 12.96 -1.41 -6.83
CA LEU A 100 12.50 -0.07 -6.49
C LEU A 100 12.64 0.11 -4.98
N TYR A 101 13.34 1.16 -4.56
CA TYR A 101 13.42 1.56 -3.15
C TYR A 101 12.52 2.77 -2.91
N MET A 102 11.78 2.75 -1.81
CA MET A 102 10.94 3.86 -1.37
C MET A 102 11.10 4.08 0.13
N GLU A 103 11.08 5.35 0.53
CA GLU A 103 11.18 5.75 1.94
C GLU A 103 10.30 6.97 2.22
N GLN A 104 9.79 7.06 3.44
CA GLN A 104 9.05 8.21 3.95
C GLN A 104 9.94 9.01 4.90
N VAL A 105 10.08 10.30 4.61
CA VAL A 105 10.82 11.26 5.43
C VAL A 105 9.82 12.08 6.23
N SER A 106 10.02 12.16 7.54
CA SER A 106 9.23 13.00 8.44
C SER A 106 9.88 14.37 8.61
N ASP A 107 9.12 15.42 8.31
CA ASP A 107 9.51 16.80 8.57
C ASP A 107 9.34 17.14 10.06
N ASP A 108 8.31 16.58 10.71
CA ASP A 108 8.05 16.75 12.15
C ASP A 108 9.19 16.18 13.01
N GLN A 109 9.89 15.18 12.50
CA GLN A 109 11.09 14.57 13.12
C GLN A 109 12.40 15.08 12.50
N GLY A 110 12.41 16.25 11.87
CA GLY A 110 13.63 16.91 11.40
C GLY A 110 14.32 16.20 10.23
N GLY A 111 13.56 15.59 9.33
CA GLY A 111 14.07 14.89 8.15
C GLY A 111 14.44 13.42 8.41
N LYS A 112 13.96 12.83 9.51
CA LYS A 112 14.20 11.41 9.81
C LYS A 112 13.41 10.52 8.86
N VAL A 113 14.04 9.44 8.38
CA VAL A 113 13.34 8.37 7.66
C VAL A 113 12.56 7.53 8.67
N ILE A 114 11.24 7.51 8.53
CA ILE A 114 10.31 6.85 9.46
C ILE A 114 9.78 5.52 8.94
N ASP A 115 9.78 5.33 7.62
CA ASP A 115 9.47 4.07 6.97
C ASP A 115 10.29 3.91 5.69
N ASN A 116 10.61 2.67 5.32
CA ASN A 116 11.21 2.35 4.05
C ASN A 116 10.97 0.89 3.66
N PHE A 117 10.97 0.63 2.36
CA PHE A 117 10.91 -0.72 1.80
C PHE A 117 11.58 -0.79 0.44
N THR A 118 11.96 -2.00 0.05
CA THR A 118 12.38 -2.31 -1.31
C THR A 118 11.34 -3.25 -1.93
N LEU A 119 10.76 -2.84 -3.04
CA LEU A 119 9.92 -3.68 -3.88
C LEU A 119 10.80 -4.39 -4.89
N ILE A 120 10.79 -5.72 -4.84
CA ILE A 120 11.60 -6.57 -5.71
C ILE A 120 10.67 -7.32 -6.66
N ARG A 121 10.86 -7.11 -7.96
CA ARG A 121 10.13 -7.79 -9.04
C ARG A 121 11.13 -8.39 -10.01
N GLU A 122 11.43 -9.66 -9.85
CA GLU A 122 12.44 -10.34 -10.70
C GLU A 122 11.96 -10.50 -12.14
N LYS A 123 10.65 -10.67 -12.31
CA LYS A 123 9.98 -10.76 -13.61
C LYS A 123 8.65 -10.03 -13.53
N HIS A 124 8.47 -9.03 -14.40
CA HIS A 124 7.21 -8.31 -14.53
C HIS A 124 6.23 -9.12 -15.40
N GLU A 125 5.07 -9.43 -14.84
CA GLU A 125 3.97 -10.11 -15.52
C GLU A 125 2.63 -9.84 -14.80
N PRO A 126 1.48 -10.01 -15.48
CA PRO A 126 0.17 -9.93 -14.85
C PRO A 126 0.06 -10.78 -13.58
N TYR A 127 -0.53 -10.22 -12.52
CA TYR A 127 -0.77 -11.00 -11.29
C TYR A 127 -1.78 -12.14 -11.51
N SER A 128 -2.67 -11.99 -12.49
CA SER A 128 -3.64 -13.02 -12.89
C SER A 128 -3.00 -14.30 -13.46
N ASN A 129 -1.74 -14.24 -13.90
CA ASN A 129 -1.02 -15.42 -14.41
C ASN A 129 -0.39 -16.27 -13.28
N HIS A 130 -0.32 -15.74 -12.07
CA HIS A 130 0.30 -16.42 -10.95
C HIS A 130 -0.72 -17.24 -10.15
N LYS A 131 -0.36 -18.49 -9.81
CA LYS A 131 -1.09 -19.29 -8.83
C LYS A 131 -0.61 -18.95 -7.41
N HIS A 132 -0.85 -17.73 -6.95
CA HIS A 132 -0.50 -17.37 -5.58
C HIS A 132 -1.47 -18.01 -4.58
N LYS A 133 -0.92 -18.63 -3.53
CA LYS A 133 -1.68 -18.95 -2.32
C LYS A 133 -1.75 -17.66 -1.50
N GLY A 134 -2.73 -16.81 -1.78
CA GLY A 134 -3.03 -15.67 -0.89
C GLY A 134 -3.26 -16.19 0.53
N ILE A 135 -2.74 -15.49 1.53
CA ILE A 135 -3.16 -15.74 2.90
C ILE A 135 -4.51 -15.05 3.03
N SER A 136 -5.58 -15.82 2.88
CA SER A 136 -6.93 -15.33 3.17
C SER A 136 -7.02 -15.04 4.67
N ILE A 137 -6.81 -13.79 5.03
CA ILE A 137 -7.18 -13.30 6.35
C ILE A 137 -8.70 -13.12 6.27
N GLU A 138 -9.46 -14.13 6.72
CA GLU A 138 -10.93 -14.07 6.72
C GLU A 138 -11.39 -12.81 7.47
N TYR A 139 -12.05 -11.92 6.74
CA TYR A 139 -12.74 -10.77 7.30
C TYR A 139 -13.96 -11.29 8.07
N LYS A 140 -13.81 -11.55 9.36
CA LYS A 140 -14.99 -11.59 10.23
C LYS A 140 -15.53 -10.17 10.27
N SER A 141 -16.62 -9.95 9.53
CA SER A 141 -17.49 -8.77 9.63
C SER A 141 -17.66 -8.41 11.11
N ILE A 142 -16.91 -7.42 11.57
CA ILE A 142 -17.20 -6.76 12.84
C ILE A 142 -18.44 -5.93 12.53
N GLY A 143 -19.60 -6.43 12.96
CA GLY A 143 -20.87 -5.75 12.73
C GLY A 143 -20.80 -4.34 13.30
N TYR A 144 -20.98 -3.34 12.44
CA TYR A 144 -21.34 -2.00 12.86
C TYR A 144 -22.77 -2.07 13.38
N HIS A 145 -22.93 -2.20 14.70
CA HIS A 145 -24.17 -1.84 15.36
C HIS A 145 -24.09 -0.35 15.71
N ASN A 146 -25.05 0.41 15.17
CA ASN A 146 -25.33 1.80 15.50
C ASN A 146 -25.61 1.99 16.99
#